data_AF-A0A4Q2Z9H5-F1
#
_entry.id   AF-A0A4Q2Z9H5-F1
#
_cell.length_a   1.000
_cell.length_b   1.000
_cell.length_c   1.000
_cell.angle_alpha   90.00
_cell.angle_beta   90.00
_cell.angle_gamma   90.00
#
_symmetry.space_group_name_H-M   'P 1'
#
loop_
_entity.id
_entity.type
_entity.pdbx_description
1 polymer ?
#
loop_
_entity_poly.entity_id
_entity_poly.type
_entity_poly.pdbx_seq_one_letter_code
_entity_poly.pdbx_strand_id
1 'polypeptide(L)'
;MRTAILAYLVTESKKHQSELESNLKLYQATGVASYLLDAFRDSVKFETIAEIRLEQEDTPENRRIMQDRTSIRLQIETMAREACRTTTSLAA
;
A
#
# COMPACT_ATOMS: atom_id res chain seq x y z
N MET A 1 20.31 35.81 -0.48
CA MET A 1 20.02 34.62 -1.30
C MET A 1 19.88 33.32 -0.49
N ARG A 2 20.79 32.99 0.43
CA ARG A 2 20.75 31.73 1.23
C ARG A 2 19.52 31.55 2.15
N THR A 3 19.00 32.64 2.71
CA THR A 3 17.83 32.66 3.61
C THR A 3 16.49 32.42 2.89
N ALA A 4 16.35 32.88 1.64
CA ALA A 4 15.14 32.67 0.85
C ALA A 4 14.94 31.20 0.45
N ILE A 5 16.04 30.49 0.17
CA ILE A 5 16.03 29.07 -0.17
C ILE A 5 15.63 28.21 1.05
N LEU A 6 16.16 28.53 2.23
CA LEU A 6 15.79 27.84 3.48
C LEU A 6 14.32 28.07 3.85
N ALA A 7 13.82 29.30 3.70
CA ALA A 7 12.42 29.61 3.97
C ALA A 7 11.46 28.88 3.00
N TYR A 8 11.85 28.77 1.72
CA TYR A 8 11.10 28.02 0.72
C TYR A 8 11.03 26.52 1.06
N LEU A 9 12.17 25.90 1.39
CA LEU A 9 12.23 24.47 1.77
C LEU A 9 11.40 24.16 3.03
N VAL A 10 11.43 25.04 4.04
CA VAL A 10 10.61 24.89 5.24
C VAL A 10 9.12 25.00 4.93
N THR A 11 8.75 25.87 3.99
CA THR A 11 7.35 26.06 3.58
C THR A 11 6.83 24.85 2.82
N GLU A 12 7.60 24.33 1.86
CA GLU A 12 7.27 23.09 1.14
C GLU A 12 7.19 21.89 2.08
N SER A 13 8.11 21.77 3.05
CA SER A 13 8.08 20.71 4.06
C SER A 13 6.82 20.77 4.93
N LYS A 14 6.40 21.96 5.36
CA LYS A 14 5.15 22.13 6.13
C LYS A 14 3.90 21.81 5.30
N LYS A 15 3.92 22.14 4.00
CA LYS A 15 2.83 21.80 3.08
C LYS A 15 2.70 20.28 2.91
N HIS A 16 3.83 19.60 2.65
CA HIS A 16 3.88 18.14 2.59
C HIS A 16 3.39 17.48 3.90
N GLN A 17 3.77 18.04 5.05
CA GLN A 17 3.32 17.54 6.34
C GLN A 17 1.81 17.71 6.52
N SER A 18 1.25 18.85 6.13
CA SER A 18 -0.20 19.08 6.18
C SER A 18 -0.97 18.16 5.22
N GLU A 19 -0.42 17.84 4.05
CA GLU A 19 -1.01 16.89 3.10
C GLU A 19 -1.00 15.46 3.66
N LEU A 20 0.11 15.05 4.30
CA LEU A 20 0.22 13.76 4.98
C LEU A 20 -0.76 13.63 6.14
N GLU A 21 -0.89 14.67 6.98
CA GLU A 21 -1.84 14.68 8.10
C GLU A 21 -3.30 14.69 7.62
N SER A 22 -3.60 15.38 6.52
CA SER A 22 -4.92 15.36 5.89
C SER A 22 -5.25 13.97 5.33
N ASN A 23 -4.30 13.34 4.64
CA ASN A 23 -4.45 11.98 4.15
C ASN A 23 -4.64 10.99 5.31
N LEU A 24 -3.89 11.13 6.41
CA LEU A 24 -4.08 10.36 7.65
C LEU A 24 -5.46 10.52 8.28
N LYS A 25 -6.02 11.73 8.28
CA LYS A 25 -7.38 11.98 8.76
C LYS A 25 -8.44 11.41 7.80
N LEU A 26 -8.22 11.47 6.49
CA LEU A 26 -9.05 10.78 5.51
C LEU A 26 -8.97 9.26 5.71
N TYR A 27 -7.77 8.71 5.95
CA TYR A 27 -7.56 7.29 6.25
C TYR A 27 -8.32 6.84 7.50
N GLN A 28 -8.39 7.70 8.53
CA GLN A 28 -9.20 7.45 9.73
C GLN A 28 -10.72 7.55 9.48
N ALA A 29 -11.16 8.36 8.51
CA ALA A 29 -12.57 8.69 8.30
C ALA A 29 -13.28 7.87 7.20
N THR A 30 -12.59 7.40 6.15
CA THR A 30 -13.24 6.83 4.94
C THR A 30 -13.00 5.34 4.67
N GLY A 31 -12.29 4.61 5.54
CA GLY A 31 -12.28 3.13 5.50
C GLY A 31 -11.06 2.52 4.79
N VAL A 32 -10.00 2.32 5.57
CA VAL A 32 -8.82 1.47 5.29
C VAL A 32 -9.20 0.12 4.63
N ALA A 33 -10.36 -0.43 4.95
CA ALA A 33 -10.85 -1.69 4.39
C ALA A 33 -11.12 -1.66 2.88
N SER A 34 -11.75 -0.61 2.32
CA SER A 34 -12.09 -0.60 0.89
C SER A 34 -10.84 -0.51 0.00
N TYR A 35 -9.89 0.34 0.39
CA TYR A 35 -8.62 0.45 -0.31
C TYR A 35 -7.81 -0.85 -0.22
N LEU A 36 -7.77 -1.48 0.95
CA LEU A 36 -7.06 -2.76 1.12
C LEU A 36 -7.74 -3.90 0.35
N LEU A 37 -9.05 -3.88 0.17
CA LEU A 37 -9.77 -4.85 -0.66
C LEU A 37 -9.43 -4.67 -2.15
N ASP A 38 -9.36 -3.44 -2.65
CA ASP A 38 -8.94 -3.17 -4.03
C ASP A 38 -7.46 -3.49 -4.24
N ALA A 39 -6.59 -3.10 -3.31
CA ALA A 39 -5.17 -3.48 -3.31
C ALA A 39 -4.99 -5.01 -3.27
N PHE A 40 -5.85 -5.73 -2.53
CA PHE A 40 -5.84 -7.19 -2.50
C PHE A 40 -6.20 -7.77 -3.87
N ARG A 41 -7.25 -7.25 -4.53
CA ARG A 41 -7.62 -7.67 -5.89
C ARG A 41 -6.49 -7.47 -6.89
N ASP A 42 -5.83 -6.31 -6.85
CA ASP A 42 -4.69 -6.03 -7.71
C ASP A 42 -3.50 -6.95 -7.40
N SER A 43 -3.24 -7.24 -6.13
CA SER A 43 -2.15 -8.13 -5.74
C SER A 43 -2.34 -9.57 -6.24
N VAL A 44 -3.56 -10.10 -6.24
CA VAL A 44 -3.90 -11.41 -6.83
C VAL A 44 -3.59 -11.41 -8.33
N LYS A 45 -4.02 -10.35 -9.06
CA LYS A 45 -3.76 -10.23 -10.49
C LYS A 45 -2.27 -10.26 -10.81
N PHE A 46 -1.44 -9.55 -10.04
CA PHE A 46 0.00 -9.54 -10.26
C PHE A 46 0.69 -10.85 -9.87
N GLU A 47 0.21 -11.55 -8.84
CA GLU A 47 0.68 -12.89 -8.50
C GLU A 47 0.37 -13.89 -9.63
N THR A 48 -0.85 -13.88 -10.18
CA THR A 48 -1.21 -14.74 -11.33
C THR A 48 -0.34 -14.46 -12.56
N ILE A 49 -0.01 -13.19 -12.84
CA ILE A 49 0.90 -12.85 -13.94
C ILE A 49 2.31 -13.38 -13.69
N ALA A 50 2.78 -13.34 -12.43
CA ALA A 50 4.09 -13.88 -12.07
C ALA A 50 4.13 -15.42 -12.18
N GLU A 51 3.04 -16.10 -11.79
CA GLU A 51 2.88 -17.54 -11.95
C GLU A 51 2.96 -17.95 -13.43
N ILE A 52 2.19 -17.28 -14.30
CA ILE A 52 2.23 -17.53 -15.76
C ILE A 52 3.64 -17.34 -16.31
N ARG A 53 4.37 -16.30 -15.88
CA ARG A 53 5.75 -16.08 -16.33
C ARG A 53 6.69 -17.18 -15.86
N LEU A 54 6.52 -17.67 -14.63
CA LEU A 54 7.31 -18.77 -14.11
C LEU A 54 7.05 -20.08 -14.86
N GLU A 55 5.79 -20.35 -15.23
CA GLU A 55 5.41 -21.50 -16.05
C GLU A 55 5.97 -21.42 -17.47
N GLN A 56 6.05 -20.22 -18.05
CA GLN A 56 6.63 -19.99 -19.37
C GLN A 56 8.15 -20.15 -19.36
N GLU A 57 8.83 -19.64 -18.34
CA GLU A 57 10.28 -19.68 -18.23
C GLU A 57 10.72 -19.82 -16.77
N ASP A 58 11.17 -21.02 -16.41
CA ASP A 58 11.58 -21.32 -15.04
C ASP A 58 13.02 -20.83 -14.73
N THR A 59 13.17 -19.52 -14.57
CA THR A 59 14.43 -18.88 -14.19
C THR A 59 14.49 -18.55 -12.69
N PRO A 60 15.70 -18.44 -12.09
CA PRO A 60 15.85 -17.99 -10.71
C PRO A 60 15.22 -16.60 -10.45
N GLU A 61 15.23 -15.72 -11.45
CA GLU A 61 14.59 -14.40 -11.36
C GLU A 61 13.08 -14.52 -11.30
N ASN A 62 12.47 -15.34 -12.17
CA ASN A 62 11.01 -15.54 -12.16
C ASN A 62 10.53 -16.21 -10.86
N ARG A 63 11.30 -17.14 -10.29
CA ARG A 63 11.01 -17.71 -8.95
C ARG A 63 11.02 -16.65 -7.86
N ARG A 64 12.00 -15.74 -7.89
CA ARG A 64 12.10 -14.63 -6.93
C ARG A 64 10.94 -13.66 -7.08
N ILE A 65 10.58 -13.29 -8.32
CA ILE A 65 9.43 -12.43 -8.60
C ILE A 65 8.15 -13.08 -8.07
N MET A 66 7.94 -14.39 -8.32
CA MET A 66 6.77 -15.10 -7.79
C MET A 66 6.73 -15.04 -6.26
N GLN A 67 7.84 -15.35 -5.59
CA GLN A 67 7.94 -15.29 -4.13
C GLN A 67 7.65 -13.88 -3.57
N ASP A 68 8.20 -12.84 -4.20
CA ASP A 68 7.99 -11.45 -3.81
C ASP A 68 6.50 -11.06 -3.98
N ARG A 69 5.86 -11.47 -5.07
CA ARG A 69 4.43 -11.21 -5.32
C ARG A 69 3.53 -11.95 -4.33
N THR A 70 3.81 -13.20 -4.01
CA THR A 70 3.09 -13.96 -2.98
C THR A 70 3.21 -13.29 -1.60
N SER A 71 4.42 -12.85 -1.23
CA SER A 71 4.65 -12.13 0.03
C SER A 71 3.82 -10.85 0.14
N ILE A 72 3.81 -10.03 -0.92
CA ILE A 72 3.03 -8.80 -0.98
C ILE A 72 1.53 -9.08 -0.86
N ARG A 73 1.00 -10.08 -1.60
CA ARG A 73 -0.43 -10.46 -1.49
C ARG A 73 -0.79 -10.85 -0.07
N LEU A 74 0.02 -11.69 0.59
CA LEU A 74 -0.24 -12.15 1.96
C LEU A 74 -0.21 -11.00 2.98
N GLN A 75 0.69 -10.03 2.81
CA GLN A 75 0.73 -8.84 3.66
C GLN A 75 -0.55 -8.00 3.50
N ILE A 76 -0.96 -7.72 2.27
CA ILE A 76 -2.18 -6.96 1.99
C ILE A 76 -3.42 -7.70 2.52
N GLU A 77 -3.48 -9.02 2.33
CA GLU A 77 -4.56 -9.86 2.87
C GLU A 77 -4.65 -9.78 4.39
N THR A 78 -3.51 -9.82 5.08
CA THR A 78 -3.45 -9.71 6.54
C THR A 78 -3.95 -8.35 7.00
N MET A 79 -3.45 -7.28 6.38
CA MET A 79 -3.90 -5.91 6.67
C MET A 79 -5.40 -5.73 6.40
N ALA A 80 -5.92 -6.28 5.29
CA ALA A 80 -7.34 -6.21 4.95
C ALA A 80 -8.22 -6.91 6.00
N ARG A 81 -7.80 -8.10 6.45
CA ARG A 81 -8.49 -8.85 7.51
C ARG A 81 -8.50 -8.08 8.83
N GLU A 82 -7.38 -7.47 9.22
CA GLU A 82 -7.28 -6.67 10.45
C GLU A 82 -8.14 -5.41 10.40
N ALA A 83 -8.15 -4.73 9.24
CA ALA A 83 -9.01 -3.57 9.02
C ALA A 83 -10.50 -3.93 9.12
N CYS A 84 -10.92 -5.06 8.55
CA CYS A 84 -12.30 -5.55 8.64
C CYS A 84 -12.71 -5.98 10.06
N ARG A 85 -11.79 -6.56 10.85
CA ARG A 85 -12.06 -6.89 12.26
C ARG A 85 -12.28 -5.64 13.11
N THR A 86 -11.44 -4.63 12.90
CA THR A 86 -11.48 -3.39 13.68
C THR A 86 -12.79 -2.64 13.44
N THR A 87 -13.26 -2.56 12.20
CA THR A 87 -14.56 -1.93 11.88
C THR A 87 -15.75 -2.69 12.47
N THR A 88 -15.69 -4.02 12.55
CA THR A 88 -16.76 -4.82 13.15
C THR A 88 -16.78 -4.69 14.67
N SER A 89 -15.60 -4.61 15.32
CA SER A 89 -15.48 -4.42 16.78
C SER A 89 -15.91 -3.04 17.27
N LEU A 90 -15.85 -2.01 16.43
CA LEU A 90 -16.32 -0.65 16.77
C LEU A 90 -17.84 -0.47 16.58
N ALA A 91 -18.50 -1.41 15.89
CA ALA A 91 -19.94 -1.38 15.60
C ALA A 91 -20.78 -2.29 16.53
N ALA A 92 -20.13 -3.05 17.42
CA ALA A 92 -20.75 -3.96 18.40
C ALA A 92 -20.71 -3.36 19.81
#